data_AF-A0A5Q4Z1R8-F1
#
_entry.id   AF-A0A5Q4Z1R8-F1
#
_cell.length_a   1.000
_cell.length_b   1.000
_cell.length_c   1.000
_cell.angle_alpha   90.00
_cell.angle_beta   90.00
_cell.angle_gamma   90.00
#
_symmetry.space_group_name_H-M   'P 1'
#
loop_
_entity.id
_entity.type
_entity.pdbx_description
1 polymer ?
#
loop_
_entity_poly.entity_id
_entity_poly.type
_entity_poly.pdbx_seq_one_letter_code
_entity_poly.pdbx_strand_id
1 'polypeptide(L)'
;MAFDFNLAGTTVLVTGAFSGLGLHFSKTLAAQGCRVAMCGRRLLSGQTLAQSLCDEGQTAQAFALDVTDAISIARCLQEVTSTLGRPSVLVNNAGVAHHSPALATSDDSWNQTIEVNLNGVWKMTRAFADSLREVDAPGRVVNIASILGLRVAQQVTAYAVCKAGVIQMTKALALELARHRIRVNAIAPGYFETDLNRDFF
;
A
#
# COMPACT_ATOMS: atom_id res chain seq x y z
N MET A 1 -17.03 24.65 -6.13
CA MET A 1 -16.39 24.18 -4.88
C MET A 1 -14.92 24.04 -5.17
N ALA A 2 -14.06 24.86 -4.55
CA ALA A 2 -12.63 24.60 -4.57
C ALA A 2 -12.37 23.48 -3.56
N PHE A 3 -11.82 22.37 -4.02
CA PHE A 3 -11.36 21.32 -3.12
C PHE A 3 -10.04 21.78 -2.52
N ASP A 4 -9.98 21.89 -1.19
CA ASP A 4 -8.72 22.08 -0.47
C ASP A 4 -8.05 20.71 -0.28
N PHE A 5 -6.94 20.50 -0.97
CA PHE A 5 -6.14 19.27 -0.94
C PHE A 5 -4.80 19.48 -0.22
N ASN A 6 -4.70 20.42 0.73
CA ASN A 6 -3.44 20.61 1.44
C ASN A 6 -3.06 19.37 2.29
N LEU A 7 -2.03 18.65 1.84
CA LEU A 7 -1.45 17.49 2.52
C LEU A 7 -0.04 17.78 3.09
N ALA A 8 0.45 19.03 2.97
CA ALA A 8 1.80 19.38 3.37
C ALA A 8 2.07 19.03 4.84
N GLY A 9 3.25 18.45 5.11
CA GLY A 9 3.67 17.99 6.43
C GLY A 9 3.03 16.67 6.90
N THR A 10 2.03 16.13 6.17
CA THR A 10 1.42 14.85 6.50
C THR A 10 2.41 13.70 6.30
N THR A 11 2.56 12.83 7.28
CA THR A 11 3.36 11.60 7.12
C THR A 11 2.53 10.49 6.51
N VAL A 12 2.96 9.99 5.35
CA VAL A 12 2.27 8.97 4.56
C VAL A 12 3.15 7.74 4.41
N LEU A 13 2.64 6.58 4.80
CA LEU A 13 3.31 5.29 4.62
C LEU A 13 2.78 4.60 3.36
N VAL A 14 3.66 4.30 2.41
CA VAL A 14 3.32 3.62 1.16
C VAL A 14 4.02 2.26 1.12
N THR A 15 3.26 1.17 1.06
CA THR A 15 3.83 -0.19 0.92
C THR A 15 4.09 -0.54 -0.54
N GLY A 16 5.13 -1.33 -0.84
CA GLY A 16 5.50 -1.65 -2.22
C GLY A 16 5.97 -0.41 -3.00
N ALA A 17 6.63 0.53 -2.33
CA ALA A 17 6.93 1.86 -2.87
C ALA A 17 8.13 1.92 -3.84
N PHE A 18 8.83 0.81 -4.07
CA PHE A 18 10.10 0.82 -4.82
C PHE A 18 9.93 0.52 -6.32
N SER A 19 8.70 0.51 -6.84
CA SER A 19 8.40 0.31 -8.26
C SER A 19 6.94 0.65 -8.59
N GLY A 20 6.63 0.81 -9.87
CA GLY A 20 5.27 0.91 -10.40
C GLY A 20 4.42 1.97 -9.69
N LEU A 21 3.16 1.62 -9.39
CA LEU A 21 2.22 2.53 -8.72
C LEU A 21 2.72 3.02 -7.35
N GLY A 22 3.36 2.17 -6.55
CA GLY A 22 3.83 2.57 -5.23
C GLY A 22 4.86 3.70 -5.30
N LEU A 23 5.79 3.60 -6.27
CA LEU A 23 6.76 4.66 -6.53
C LEU A 23 6.07 5.91 -7.07
N HIS A 24 5.11 5.75 -7.99
CA HIS A 24 4.33 6.87 -8.53
C HIS A 24 3.58 7.61 -7.42
N PHE A 25 2.84 6.91 -6.56
CA PHE A 25 2.16 7.50 -5.41
C PHE A 25 3.14 8.20 -4.48
N SER A 26 4.30 7.61 -4.21
CA SER A 26 5.33 8.21 -3.37
C SER A 26 5.81 9.55 -3.94
N LYS A 27 6.11 9.60 -5.24
CA LYS A 27 6.48 10.83 -5.97
C LYS A 27 5.38 11.88 -5.91
N THR A 28 4.14 11.49 -6.22
CA THR A 28 2.99 12.41 -6.20
C THR A 28 2.77 13.00 -4.82
N LEU A 29 2.79 12.19 -3.76
CA LEU A 29 2.58 12.64 -2.39
C LEU A 29 3.72 13.54 -1.90
N ALA A 30 4.96 13.18 -2.20
CA ALA A 30 6.14 13.96 -1.85
C ALA A 30 6.13 15.34 -2.53
N ALA A 31 5.72 15.42 -3.81
CA ALA A 31 5.51 16.68 -4.53
C ALA A 31 4.38 17.55 -3.95
N GLN A 32 3.46 16.99 -3.18
CA GLN A 32 2.43 17.73 -2.42
C GLN A 32 2.91 18.14 -1.01
N GLY A 33 4.21 18.01 -0.72
CA GLY A 33 4.81 18.39 0.57
C GLY A 33 4.59 17.37 1.68
N CYS A 34 4.18 16.14 1.37
CA CYS A 34 4.08 15.07 2.36
C CYS A 34 5.47 14.57 2.78
N ARG A 35 5.57 14.01 3.99
CA ARG A 35 6.71 13.20 4.43
C ARG A 35 6.42 11.75 4.08
N VAL A 36 7.11 11.19 3.10
CA VAL A 36 6.75 9.88 2.55
C VAL A 36 7.67 8.78 3.09
N ALA A 37 7.09 7.85 3.85
CA ALA A 37 7.73 6.59 4.20
C ALA A 37 7.53 5.58 3.05
N MET A 38 8.58 5.36 2.28
CA MET A 38 8.62 4.41 1.17
C MET A 38 9.01 3.02 1.70
N CYS A 39 8.07 2.08 1.73
CA CYS A 39 8.30 0.79 2.38
C CYS A 39 8.33 -0.37 1.38
N GLY A 40 9.28 -1.30 1.55
CA GLY A 40 9.35 -2.53 0.76
C GLY A 40 10.54 -3.42 1.11
N ARG A 41 10.67 -4.56 0.43
CA ARG A 41 11.70 -5.58 0.73
C ARG A 41 13.11 -5.23 0.21
N ARG A 42 13.19 -4.54 -0.94
CA ARG A 42 14.46 -4.20 -1.61
C ARG A 42 15.02 -2.87 -1.10
N LEU A 43 15.46 -2.82 0.15
CA LEU A 43 15.81 -1.57 0.84
C LEU A 43 16.85 -0.74 0.08
N LEU A 44 17.92 -1.35 -0.45
CA LEU A 44 18.97 -0.64 -1.18
C LEU A 44 18.41 0.15 -2.38
N SER A 45 17.57 -0.50 -3.21
CA SER A 45 16.89 0.19 -4.33
C SER A 45 15.96 1.29 -3.83
N GLY A 46 15.26 1.05 -2.72
CA GLY A 46 14.41 2.03 -2.08
C GLY A 46 15.17 3.27 -1.62
N GLN A 47 16.36 3.09 -1.04
CA GLN A 47 17.21 4.20 -0.56
C GLN A 47 17.65 5.09 -1.71
N THR A 48 18.06 4.52 -2.85
CA THR A 48 18.39 5.30 -4.06
C THR A 48 17.18 6.12 -4.55
N LEU A 49 15.99 5.52 -4.59
CA LEU A 49 14.77 6.19 -5.01
C LEU A 49 14.37 7.31 -4.04
N ALA A 50 14.42 7.07 -2.73
CA ALA A 50 14.13 8.09 -1.73
C ALA A 50 15.13 9.26 -1.80
N GLN A 51 16.43 8.96 -1.98
CA GLN A 51 17.46 9.98 -2.15
C GLN A 51 17.17 10.88 -3.36
N SER A 52 16.76 10.32 -4.51
CA SER A 52 16.41 11.16 -5.66
C SER A 52 15.26 12.13 -5.39
N LEU A 53 14.29 11.77 -4.53
CA LEU A 53 13.22 12.69 -4.12
C LEU A 53 13.74 13.77 -3.19
N CYS A 54 14.65 13.43 -2.29
CA CYS A 54 15.33 14.40 -1.43
C CYS A 54 16.17 15.39 -2.24
N ASP A 55 16.85 14.94 -3.29
CA ASP A 55 17.62 15.80 -4.20
C ASP A 55 16.70 16.78 -4.97
N GLU A 56 15.44 16.42 -5.18
CA GLU A 56 14.37 17.29 -5.71
C GLU A 56 13.76 18.23 -4.65
N GLY A 57 14.28 18.25 -3.42
CA GLY A 57 13.80 19.07 -2.30
C GLY A 57 12.56 18.53 -1.59
N GLN A 58 12.17 17.29 -1.85
CA GLN A 58 11.03 16.64 -1.21
C GLN A 58 11.47 15.90 0.08
N THR A 59 10.52 15.43 0.88
CA THR A 59 10.82 14.62 2.09
C THR A 59 10.37 13.18 1.91
N ALA A 60 11.31 12.28 1.68
CA ALA A 60 11.04 10.85 1.57
C ALA A 60 12.15 10.00 2.20
N GLN A 61 11.80 8.84 2.73
CA GLN A 61 12.78 7.89 3.24
C GLN A 61 12.34 6.44 3.04
N ALA A 62 13.31 5.57 2.76
CA ALA A 62 13.07 4.16 2.54
C ALA A 62 13.16 3.34 3.85
N PHE A 63 12.22 2.42 4.04
CA PHE A 63 12.14 1.52 5.17
C PHE A 63 11.98 0.07 4.72
N ALA A 64 12.64 -0.86 5.40
CA ALA A 64 12.46 -2.28 5.15
C ALA A 64 11.09 -2.73 5.63
N LEU A 65 10.33 -3.39 4.76
CA LEU A 65 9.02 -3.93 5.11
C LEU A 65 8.73 -5.19 4.31
N ASP A 66 8.43 -6.27 5.04
CA ASP A 66 7.65 -7.39 4.55
C ASP A 66 6.24 -7.32 5.14
N VAL A 67 5.24 -7.16 4.27
CA VAL A 67 3.83 -7.04 4.69
C VAL A 67 3.25 -8.37 5.18
N THR A 68 3.93 -9.49 4.97
CA THR A 68 3.46 -10.81 5.43
C THR A 68 3.92 -11.10 6.86
N ASP A 69 4.93 -10.39 7.38
CA ASP A 69 5.52 -10.61 8.70
C ASP A 69 5.12 -9.51 9.70
N ALA A 70 4.42 -9.90 10.76
CA ALA A 70 3.98 -8.98 11.81
C ALA A 70 5.15 -8.29 12.55
N ILE A 71 6.29 -8.97 12.69
CA ILE A 71 7.48 -8.40 13.35
C ILE A 71 8.10 -7.32 12.46
N SER A 72 8.21 -7.58 11.15
CA SER A 72 8.64 -6.57 10.18
C SER A 72 7.72 -5.34 10.18
N ILE A 73 6.41 -5.53 10.21
CA ILE A 73 5.42 -4.44 10.26
C ILE A 73 5.60 -3.57 11.50
N ALA A 74 5.68 -4.18 12.69
CA ALA A 74 5.81 -3.45 13.95
C ALA A 74 7.10 -2.60 13.97
N ARG A 75 8.21 -3.20 13.55
CA ARG A 75 9.51 -2.53 13.45
C ARG A 75 9.46 -1.36 12.46
N CYS A 76 8.89 -1.56 11.27
CA CYS A 76 8.76 -0.52 10.27
C CYS A 76 7.94 0.67 10.79
N LEU A 77 6.80 0.43 11.44
CA LEU A 77 5.98 1.51 12.02
C LEU A 77 6.74 2.30 13.10
N GLN A 78 7.53 1.61 13.93
CA GLN A 78 8.37 2.26 14.95
C GLN A 78 9.45 3.14 14.30
N GLU A 79 10.19 2.60 13.34
CA GLU A 79 11.24 3.32 12.60
C GLU A 79 10.65 4.56 11.92
N VAL A 80 9.57 4.40 11.16
CA VAL A 80 8.89 5.51 10.48
C VAL A 80 8.45 6.58 11.48
N THR A 81 7.84 6.17 12.59
CA THR A 81 7.37 7.12 13.62
C THR A 81 8.53 7.92 14.21
N SER A 82 9.66 7.26 14.47
CA SER A 82 10.85 7.91 15.04
C SER A 82 11.52 8.89 14.07
N THR A 83 11.45 8.62 12.77
CA THR A 83 12.21 9.38 11.77
C THR A 83 11.38 10.46 11.08
N LEU A 84 10.15 10.15 10.69
CA LEU A 84 9.27 11.05 9.93
C LEU A 84 8.05 11.51 10.74
N GLY A 85 7.93 11.08 12.00
CA GLY A 85 6.71 11.25 12.79
C GLY A 85 5.68 10.16 12.48
N ARG A 86 4.67 10.02 13.35
CA ARG A 86 3.64 8.99 13.23
C ARG A 86 2.87 9.14 11.90
N PRO A 87 2.79 8.10 11.07
CA PRO A 87 1.96 8.13 9.87
C PRO A 87 0.48 8.35 10.22
N SER A 88 -0.18 9.25 9.51
CA SER A 88 -1.65 9.43 9.59
C SER A 88 -2.37 8.99 8.31
N VAL A 89 -1.59 8.56 7.30
CA VAL A 89 -2.07 7.97 6.06
C VAL A 89 -1.30 6.68 5.78
N LEU A 90 -2.02 5.61 5.44
CA LEU A 90 -1.50 4.34 4.96
C LEU A 90 -2.00 4.10 3.53
N VAL A 91 -1.08 3.81 2.62
CA VAL A 91 -1.38 3.31 1.27
C VAL A 91 -0.90 1.86 1.17
N ASN A 92 -1.86 0.92 1.25
CA ASN A 92 -1.60 -0.50 1.06
C ASN A 92 -1.51 -0.81 -0.43
N ASN A 93 -0.29 -0.72 -0.98
CA ASN A 93 -0.01 -0.94 -2.39
C ASN A 93 0.81 -2.20 -2.68
N ALA A 94 1.57 -2.73 -1.71
CA ALA A 94 2.33 -3.96 -1.89
C ALA A 94 1.45 -5.09 -2.45
N GLY A 95 1.95 -5.77 -3.48
CA GLY A 95 1.21 -6.81 -4.18
C GLY A 95 2.08 -7.61 -5.13
N VAL A 96 1.61 -8.80 -5.47
CA VAL A 96 2.21 -9.70 -6.46
C VAL A 96 1.11 -10.28 -7.34
N ALA A 97 1.44 -10.65 -8.58
CA ALA A 97 0.53 -11.35 -9.47
C ALA A 97 1.29 -12.52 -10.12
N HIS A 98 0.64 -13.68 -10.16
CA HIS A 98 1.11 -14.86 -10.87
C HIS A 98 0.13 -15.16 -11.98
N HIS A 99 0.60 -15.18 -13.22
CA HIS A 99 -0.19 -15.54 -14.39
C HIS A 99 -0.06 -17.05 -14.64
N SER A 100 -1.13 -17.79 -14.42
CA SER A 100 -1.18 -19.22 -14.71
C SER A 100 -2.64 -19.67 -14.93
N PRO A 101 -2.92 -20.58 -15.88
CA PRO A 101 -4.21 -21.25 -15.97
C PRO A 101 -4.64 -21.83 -14.61
N ALA A 102 -5.94 -21.80 -14.32
CA ALA A 102 -6.44 -22.22 -13.01
C ALA A 102 -6.02 -23.66 -12.64
N LEU A 103 -6.03 -24.58 -13.60
CA LEU A 103 -5.63 -25.97 -13.40
C LEU A 103 -4.11 -26.18 -13.26
N ALA A 104 -3.31 -25.16 -13.58
CA ALA A 104 -1.84 -25.18 -13.49
C ALA A 104 -1.30 -24.26 -12.38
N THR A 105 -2.19 -23.60 -11.62
CA THR A 105 -1.79 -22.76 -10.49
C THR A 105 -1.44 -23.65 -9.31
N SER A 106 -0.20 -23.58 -8.83
CA SER A 106 0.19 -24.30 -7.61
C SER A 106 -0.40 -23.67 -6.36
N ASP A 107 -0.60 -24.48 -5.32
CA ASP A 107 -1.03 -24.00 -4.01
C ASP A 107 -0.07 -22.95 -3.44
N ASP A 108 1.25 -23.08 -3.68
CA ASP A 108 2.24 -22.09 -3.26
C ASP A 108 2.03 -20.74 -3.94
N SER A 109 1.79 -20.73 -5.26
CA SER A 109 1.54 -19.50 -6.02
C SER A 109 0.23 -18.84 -5.58
N TRP A 110 -0.79 -19.65 -5.33
CA TRP A 110 -2.06 -19.20 -4.75
C TRP A 110 -1.83 -18.57 -3.37
N ASN A 111 -1.22 -19.30 -2.45
CA ASN A 111 -1.00 -18.91 -1.07
C ASN A 111 -0.14 -17.64 -0.99
N GLN A 112 0.94 -17.54 -1.77
CA GLN A 112 1.76 -16.35 -1.82
C GLN A 112 0.96 -15.13 -2.30
N THR A 113 0.09 -15.30 -3.29
CA THR A 113 -0.76 -14.22 -3.81
C THR A 113 -1.76 -13.76 -2.76
N ILE A 114 -2.44 -14.68 -2.07
CA ILE A 114 -3.36 -14.35 -0.96
C ILE A 114 -2.60 -13.68 0.19
N GLU A 115 -1.46 -14.23 0.57
CA GLU A 115 -0.69 -13.79 1.73
C GLU A 115 -0.20 -12.35 1.57
N VAL A 116 0.37 -11.99 0.42
CA VAL A 116 0.82 -10.62 0.18
C VAL A 116 -0.35 -9.67 -0.05
N ASN A 117 -1.27 -10.00 -0.96
CA ASN A 117 -2.26 -9.03 -1.46
C ASN A 117 -3.50 -8.88 -0.56
N LEU A 118 -3.83 -9.88 0.27
CA LEU A 118 -4.99 -9.84 1.16
C LEU A 118 -4.55 -9.80 2.62
N ASN A 119 -3.77 -10.79 3.07
CA ASN A 119 -3.35 -10.85 4.48
C ASN A 119 -2.39 -9.70 4.82
N GLY A 120 -1.52 -9.29 3.89
CA GLY A 120 -0.67 -8.12 4.06
C GLY A 120 -1.46 -6.82 4.25
N VAL A 121 -2.53 -6.62 3.48
CA VAL A 121 -3.44 -5.46 3.62
C VAL A 121 -4.11 -5.46 4.99
N TRP A 122 -4.61 -6.62 5.42
CA TRP A 122 -5.20 -6.79 6.75
C TRP A 122 -4.19 -6.47 7.86
N LYS A 123 -3.01 -7.09 7.83
CA LYS A 123 -1.97 -6.94 8.87
C LYS A 123 -1.49 -5.50 8.98
N MET A 124 -1.18 -4.86 7.85
CA MET A 124 -0.77 -3.46 7.81
C MET A 124 -1.86 -2.53 8.32
N THR A 125 -3.11 -2.71 7.85
CA THR A 125 -4.22 -1.84 8.27
C THR A 125 -4.49 -1.96 9.76
N ARG A 126 -4.49 -3.20 10.29
CA ARG A 126 -4.68 -3.44 11.73
C ARG A 126 -3.59 -2.77 12.56
N ALA A 127 -2.32 -2.98 12.21
CA ALA A 127 -1.20 -2.40 12.96
C ALA A 127 -1.20 -0.86 12.89
N PHE A 128 -1.45 -0.28 11.72
CA PHE A 128 -1.57 1.16 11.54
C PHE A 128 -2.72 1.75 12.35
N ALA A 129 -3.91 1.15 12.25
CA ALA A 129 -5.10 1.63 12.97
C ALA A 129 -4.93 1.53 14.48
N ASP A 130 -4.31 0.45 14.96
CA ASP A 130 -4.02 0.29 16.38
C ASP A 130 -3.06 1.39 16.89
N SER A 131 -2.02 1.67 16.12
CA SER A 131 -1.04 2.71 16.44
C SER A 131 -1.64 4.12 16.53
N LEU A 132 -2.75 4.39 15.83
CA LEU A 132 -3.47 5.65 15.90
C LEU A 132 -4.49 5.67 17.05
N ARG A 133 -5.16 4.53 17.28
CA ARG A 133 -6.09 4.34 18.39
C ARG A 133 -5.41 4.57 19.74
N GLU A 134 -4.19 4.07 19.92
CA GLU A 134 -3.41 4.21 21.16
C GLU A 134 -3.20 5.67 21.59
N VAL A 135 -3.17 6.59 20.63
CA VAL A 135 -2.90 8.02 20.87
C VAL A 135 -4.11 8.91 20.54
N ASP A 136 -5.28 8.29 20.34
CA ASP A 136 -6.52 8.96 19.90
C ASP A 136 -6.28 9.94 18.74
N ALA A 137 -5.68 9.45 17.66
CA ALA A 137 -5.42 10.22 16.45
C ALA A 137 -6.28 9.76 15.25
N PRO A 138 -6.72 10.68 14.38
CA PRO A 138 -7.46 10.32 13.17
C PRO A 138 -6.54 9.71 12.10
N GLY A 139 -7.11 8.93 11.20
CA GLY A 139 -6.34 8.22 10.17
C GLY A 139 -7.03 8.09 8.82
N ARG A 140 -6.25 7.76 7.80
CA ARG A 140 -6.73 7.48 6.44
C ARG A 140 -6.02 6.24 5.90
N VAL A 141 -6.78 5.28 5.39
CA VAL A 141 -6.26 4.08 4.73
C VAL A 141 -6.76 4.07 3.30
N VAL A 142 -5.84 3.86 2.36
CA VAL A 142 -6.12 3.67 0.94
C VAL A 142 -5.60 2.31 0.53
N ASN A 143 -6.52 1.40 0.19
CA ASN A 143 -6.18 0.08 -0.30
C ASN A 143 -6.12 0.07 -1.82
N ILE A 144 -5.04 -0.47 -2.39
CA ILE A 144 -4.94 -0.66 -3.83
C ILE A 144 -5.55 -2.02 -4.19
N ALA A 145 -6.79 -1.97 -4.68
CA ALA A 145 -7.53 -3.10 -5.22
C ALA A 145 -7.14 -3.32 -6.69
N SER A 146 -8.12 -3.64 -7.54
CA SER A 146 -8.01 -3.73 -9.00
C SER A 146 -9.41 -3.74 -9.59
N ILE A 147 -9.56 -3.35 -10.87
CA ILE A 147 -10.79 -3.67 -11.63
C ILE A 147 -11.09 -5.17 -11.63
N LEU A 148 -10.07 -6.02 -11.47
CA LEU A 148 -10.22 -7.48 -11.36
C LEU A 148 -10.78 -7.93 -10.01
N GLY A 149 -10.95 -7.02 -9.04
CA GLY A 149 -11.79 -7.28 -7.88
C GLY A 149 -13.29 -7.07 -8.14
N LEU A 150 -13.65 -6.47 -9.27
CA LEU A 150 -15.02 -6.17 -9.70
C LEU A 150 -15.44 -6.95 -10.96
N ARG A 151 -14.47 -7.47 -11.70
CA ARG A 151 -14.62 -8.19 -12.98
C ARG A 151 -13.57 -9.30 -13.04
N VAL A 152 -13.62 -10.13 -14.07
CA VAL A 152 -12.72 -11.29 -14.19
C VAL A 152 -11.83 -11.17 -15.43
N ALA A 153 -10.66 -11.79 -15.33
CA ALA A 153 -9.73 -12.04 -16.43
C ALA A 153 -9.17 -13.46 -16.27
N GLN A 154 -8.75 -14.08 -17.38
CA GLN A 154 -8.18 -15.43 -17.36
C GLN A 154 -6.78 -15.43 -16.72
N GLN A 155 -6.39 -16.59 -16.18
CA GLN A 155 -5.06 -16.89 -15.66
C GLN A 155 -4.61 -16.07 -14.42
N VAL A 156 -5.53 -15.37 -13.74
CA VAL A 156 -5.22 -14.52 -12.58
C VAL A 156 -6.19 -14.75 -11.42
N THR A 157 -6.69 -15.98 -11.26
CA THR A 157 -7.76 -16.32 -10.30
C THR A 157 -7.45 -15.88 -8.87
N ALA A 158 -6.26 -16.23 -8.34
CA ALA A 158 -5.86 -15.84 -6.98
C ALA A 158 -5.82 -14.33 -6.80
N TYR A 159 -5.36 -13.60 -7.83
CA TYR A 159 -5.28 -12.14 -7.82
C TYR A 159 -6.68 -11.51 -7.85
N ALA A 160 -7.58 -11.99 -8.72
CA ALA A 160 -8.96 -11.49 -8.78
C ALA A 160 -9.68 -11.71 -7.43
N VAL A 161 -9.55 -12.91 -6.85
CA VAL A 161 -10.14 -13.25 -5.55
C VAL A 161 -9.59 -12.36 -4.43
N CYS A 162 -8.27 -12.19 -4.34
CA CYS A 162 -7.69 -11.35 -3.29
C CYS A 162 -8.10 -9.89 -3.44
N LYS A 163 -8.17 -9.34 -4.67
CA LYS A 163 -8.58 -7.96 -4.90
C LYS A 163 -10.08 -7.74 -4.65
N ALA A 164 -10.93 -8.72 -4.91
CA ALA A 164 -12.33 -8.70 -4.46
C ALA A 164 -12.43 -8.72 -2.93
N GLY A 165 -11.62 -9.55 -2.27
CA GLY A 165 -11.49 -9.59 -0.81
C GLY A 165 -11.06 -8.24 -0.22
N VAL A 166 -10.08 -7.57 -0.83
CA VAL A 166 -9.64 -6.21 -0.42
C VAL A 166 -10.78 -5.19 -0.54
N ILE A 167 -11.61 -5.26 -1.58
CA ILE A 167 -12.77 -4.36 -1.73
C ILE A 167 -13.77 -4.58 -0.59
N GLN A 168 -14.09 -5.83 -0.27
CA GLN A 168 -15.03 -6.11 0.81
C GLN A 168 -14.43 -5.78 2.19
N MET A 169 -13.15 -6.09 2.40
CA MET A 169 -12.40 -5.73 3.61
C MET A 169 -12.38 -4.21 3.82
N THR A 170 -12.23 -3.43 2.75
CA THR A 170 -12.29 -1.97 2.80
C THR A 170 -13.62 -1.49 3.38
N LYS A 171 -14.75 -2.04 2.94
CA LYS A 171 -16.09 -1.69 3.44
C LYS A 171 -16.26 -2.09 4.91
N ALA A 172 -15.86 -3.30 5.27
CA ALA A 172 -15.94 -3.80 6.64
C ALA A 172 -15.11 -2.94 7.60
N LEU A 173 -13.85 -2.68 7.26
CA LEU A 173 -12.95 -1.86 8.07
C LEU A 173 -13.38 -0.39 8.13
N ALA A 174 -13.98 0.16 7.07
CA ALA A 174 -14.53 1.51 7.12
C ALA A 174 -15.63 1.63 8.19
N LEU A 175 -16.50 0.63 8.31
CA LEU A 175 -17.54 0.59 9.33
C LEU A 175 -16.96 0.44 10.74
N GLU A 176 -16.04 -0.52 10.93
CA GLU A 176 -15.47 -0.82 12.25
C GLU A 176 -14.56 0.29 12.79
N LEU A 177 -13.78 0.92 11.91
CA LEU A 177 -12.78 1.92 12.30
C LEU A 177 -13.34 3.36 12.34
N ALA A 178 -14.59 3.58 11.91
CA ALA A 178 -15.23 4.90 11.93
C ALA A 178 -15.22 5.53 13.33
N ARG A 179 -15.48 4.73 14.38
CA ARG A 179 -15.46 5.18 15.78
C ARG A 179 -14.09 5.70 16.25
N HIS A 180 -13.03 5.35 15.54
CA HIS A 180 -11.65 5.80 15.81
C HIS A 180 -11.23 6.96 14.91
N ARG A 181 -12.15 7.57 14.15
CA ARG A 181 -11.87 8.64 13.16
C ARG A 181 -10.88 8.20 12.08
N ILE A 182 -10.90 6.91 11.75
CA ILE A 182 -10.07 6.33 10.68
C ILE A 182 -10.98 6.02 9.49
N ARG A 183 -10.68 6.64 8.35
CA ARG A 183 -11.41 6.42 7.10
C ARG A 183 -10.67 5.38 6.26
N VAL A 184 -11.40 4.44 5.67
CA VAL A 184 -10.84 3.38 4.81
C VAL A 184 -11.50 3.44 3.44
N ASN A 185 -10.70 3.60 2.39
CA ASN A 185 -11.16 3.63 1.00
C ASN A 185 -10.28 2.72 0.14
N ALA A 186 -10.75 2.40 -1.06
CA ALA A 186 -9.99 1.65 -2.03
C ALA A 186 -9.97 2.34 -3.39
N ILE A 187 -8.85 2.23 -4.08
CA ILE A 187 -8.73 2.55 -5.51
C ILE A 187 -8.69 1.22 -6.25
N ALA A 188 -9.41 1.11 -7.36
CA ALA A 188 -9.44 -0.08 -8.22
C ALA A 188 -8.86 0.28 -9.60
N PRO A 189 -7.53 0.28 -9.77
CA PRO A 189 -6.90 0.64 -11.04
C PRO A 189 -7.28 -0.33 -12.16
N GLY A 190 -7.43 0.21 -13.37
CA GLY A 190 -7.50 -0.54 -14.62
C GLY A 190 -6.12 -0.98 -15.10
N TYR A 191 -5.98 -1.29 -16.39
CA TYR A 191 -4.67 -1.43 -17.01
C TYR A 191 -4.09 -0.04 -17.29
N PHE A 192 -2.88 0.20 -16.83
CA PHE A 192 -2.05 1.36 -17.16
C PHE A 192 -0.65 0.84 -17.44
N GLU A 193 0.04 1.46 -18.38
CA GLU A 193 1.39 1.05 -18.76
C GLU A 193 2.35 1.23 -17.58
N THR A 194 3.06 0.16 -17.25
CA THR A 194 4.13 0.11 -16.27
C THR A 194 5.23 -0.78 -16.83
N ASP A 195 6.42 -0.72 -16.25
CA ASP A 195 7.49 -1.68 -16.58
C ASP A 195 7.07 -3.15 -16.37
N LEU A 196 6.02 -3.42 -15.59
CA LEU A 196 5.50 -4.77 -15.32
C LEU A 196 4.62 -5.33 -16.44
N ASN A 197 4.04 -4.49 -17.32
CA ASN A 197 3.06 -4.90 -18.34
C ASN A 197 3.26 -4.21 -19.70
N ARG A 198 4.46 -3.67 -19.95
CA ARG A 198 4.81 -3.01 -21.22
C ARG A 198 4.54 -3.89 -22.44
N ASP A 199 4.84 -5.19 -22.35
CA ASP A 199 4.65 -6.14 -23.46
C ASP A 199 3.17 -6.51 -23.75
N PHE A 200 2.24 -6.04 -22.90
CA PHE A 200 0.80 -6.26 -23.07
C PHE A 200 0.12 -5.13 -23.88
N PHE A 201 0.79 -3.99 -24.06
CA PHE A 201 0.26 -2.80 -24.74
C PHE A 201 0.81 -2.61 -26.15
#